data_AF-A0A817T6M7-F1
#
_entry.id   AF-A0A817T6M7-F1
#
_cell.length_a   1.000
_cell.length_b   1.000
_cell.length_c   1.000
_cell.angle_alpha   90.00
_cell.angle_beta   90.00
_cell.angle_gamma   90.00
#
_symmetry.space_group_name_H-M   'P 1'
#
loop_
_entity.id
_entity.type
_entity.pdbx_description
1 polymer ?
#
loop_
_entity_poly.entity_id
_entity_poly.type
_entity_poly.pdbx_seq_one_letter_code
_entity_poly.pdbx_strand_id
1 'polypeptide(L)'
;MDENTFKPYGISGKFRERRTTSFKKIIQNTLHDDHLFTYGEFIQCVKWVLVGNVKYKIGDFFVFYLLGGEEIPLFVEIKYIIRIEKEWCFIVHCYDTVTFKENLWCYEIKPSDVNLVLNKNEFLTHKAEDCYRINNEYFIRVPYRLTLVE
;
A
#
# COMPACT_ATOMS: atom_id res chain seq x y z
N MET A 1 0.00 -26.82 9.75
CA MET A 1 -0.38 -25.48 10.25
C MET A 1 0.26 -24.50 9.29
N ASP A 2 -0.52 -23.80 8.46
CA ASP A 2 0.04 -22.86 7.49
C ASP A 2 0.58 -21.63 8.20
N GLU A 3 1.90 -21.58 8.40
CA GLU A 3 2.64 -20.42 8.91
C GLU A 3 2.56 -19.20 7.96
N ASN A 4 1.97 -19.40 6.77
CA ASN A 4 1.90 -18.42 5.69
C ASN A 4 0.59 -17.62 5.59
N THR A 5 -0.36 -17.71 6.53
CA THR A 5 -1.52 -16.80 6.52
C THR A 5 -1.24 -15.46 7.23
N PHE A 6 -1.58 -14.32 6.63
CA PHE A 6 -1.53 -13.01 7.29
C PHE A 6 -2.66 -12.93 8.32
N LYS A 7 -2.32 -12.69 9.59
CA LYS A 7 -3.31 -12.54 10.66
C LYS A 7 -2.97 -11.31 11.51
N PRO A 8 -3.78 -10.23 11.43
CA PRO A 8 -3.57 -9.08 12.28
C PRO A 8 -3.91 -9.43 13.73
N TYR A 9 -3.11 -8.95 14.68
CA TYR A 9 -3.33 -9.15 16.12
C TYR A 9 -4.36 -8.16 16.68
N GLY A 10 -4.62 -7.08 15.95
CA GLY A 10 -5.67 -6.13 16.24
C GLY A 10 -6.19 -5.49 14.95
N ILE A 11 -7.50 -5.23 14.89
CA ILE A 11 -8.13 -4.58 13.75
C ILE A 11 -9.05 -3.48 14.24
N SER A 12 -9.22 -2.44 13.43
CA SER A 12 -10.25 -1.43 13.67
C SER A 12 -11.65 -2.01 13.44
N GLY A 13 -12.69 -1.30 13.90
CA GLY A 13 -14.07 -1.60 13.53
C GLY A 13 -14.32 -1.56 12.01
N LYS A 14 -15.52 -2.01 11.58
CA LYS A 14 -15.89 -2.05 10.15
C LYS A 14 -15.79 -0.66 9.51
N PHE A 15 -15.02 -0.54 8.43
CA PHE A 15 -15.00 0.67 7.60
C PHE A 15 -16.33 0.78 6.82
N ARG A 16 -16.97 1.95 6.86
CA ARG A 16 -18.35 2.16 6.36
C ARG A 16 -18.44 2.42 4.85
N GLU A 17 -17.33 2.72 4.17
CA GLU A 17 -17.31 3.05 2.72
C GLU A 17 -17.55 1.87 1.77
N ARG A 18 -17.86 0.68 2.29
CA ARG A 18 -18.08 -0.59 1.55
C ARG A 18 -19.12 -0.56 0.43
N ARG A 19 -19.84 0.56 0.23
CA ARG A 19 -21.01 0.65 -0.66
C ARG A 19 -20.89 1.73 -1.73
N THR A 20 -19.80 2.49 -1.80
CA THR A 20 -19.65 3.47 -2.89
C THR A 20 -19.34 2.75 -4.21
N THR A 21 -19.84 3.30 -5.31
CA THR A 21 -19.57 2.78 -6.66
C THR A 21 -18.07 2.84 -6.98
N SER A 22 -17.38 3.88 -6.49
CA SER A 22 -15.92 4.03 -6.61
C SER A 22 -15.17 2.92 -5.89
N PHE A 23 -15.55 2.58 -4.66
CA PHE A 23 -14.96 1.45 -3.91
C PHE A 23 -15.06 0.16 -4.71
N LYS A 24 -16.28 -0.21 -5.13
CA LYS A 24 -16.51 -1.46 -5.88
C LYS A 24 -15.70 -1.52 -7.18
N LYS A 25 -15.67 -0.42 -7.94
CA LYS A 25 -14.93 -0.34 -9.21
C LYS A 25 -13.42 -0.46 -9.00
N ILE A 26 -12.86 0.21 -7.99
CA ILE A 26 -11.42 0.09 -7.67
C ILE A 26 -11.11 -1.36 -7.29
N ILE A 27 -11.84 -1.95 -6.35
CA ILE A 27 -11.62 -3.33 -5.93
C ILE A 27 -11.74 -4.30 -7.11
N GLN A 28 -12.76 -4.15 -7.95
CA GLN A 28 -12.96 -5.01 -9.13
C GLN A 28 -11.82 -4.87 -10.14
N ASN A 29 -11.42 -3.65 -10.47
CA ASN A 29 -10.33 -3.43 -11.42
C ASN A 29 -9.00 -4.00 -10.88
N THR A 30 -8.66 -3.72 -9.61
CA THR A 30 -7.40 -4.18 -9.02
C THR A 30 -7.36 -5.71 -8.88
N LEU A 31 -8.49 -6.36 -8.57
CA LEU A 31 -8.55 -7.82 -8.46
C LEU A 31 -8.73 -8.53 -9.81
N HIS A 32 -9.24 -7.86 -10.86
CA HIS A 32 -9.38 -8.46 -12.19
C HIS A 32 -8.03 -8.72 -12.86
N ASP A 33 -7.05 -7.85 -12.62
CA ASP A 33 -5.70 -7.97 -13.16
C ASP A 33 -4.83 -8.93 -12.33
N ASP A 34 -5.30 -9.36 -11.16
CA ASP A 34 -4.62 -10.31 -10.30
C ASP A 34 -5.15 -11.73 -10.55
N HIS A 35 -4.49 -12.45 -11.47
CA HIS A 35 -4.83 -13.83 -11.84
C HIS A 35 -4.77 -14.84 -10.67
N LEU A 36 -4.29 -14.43 -9.49
CA LEU A 36 -4.14 -15.29 -8.31
C LEU A 36 -5.39 -15.35 -7.42
N PHE A 37 -6.43 -14.56 -7.67
CA PHE A 37 -7.59 -14.50 -6.77
C PHE A 37 -8.91 -14.86 -7.46
N THR A 38 -9.35 -16.10 -7.27
CA THR A 38 -10.76 -16.48 -7.40
C THR A 38 -11.54 -15.73 -6.33
N TYR A 39 -12.48 -14.87 -6.74
CA TYR A 39 -13.30 -14.06 -5.84
C TYR A 39 -14.06 -14.91 -4.81
N GLY A 40 -13.46 -15.11 -3.63
CA GLY A 40 -14.21 -15.42 -2.42
C GLY A 40 -15.07 -14.23 -2.01
N GLU A 41 -16.13 -14.47 -1.24
CA GLU A 41 -16.98 -13.39 -0.71
C GLU A 41 -16.13 -12.41 0.10
N PHE A 42 -16.12 -11.14 -0.30
CA PHE A 42 -15.52 -10.06 0.48
C PHE A 42 -16.16 -10.03 1.87
N ILE A 43 -15.36 -10.30 2.91
CA ILE A 43 -15.88 -10.47 4.27
C ILE A 43 -15.80 -9.15 5.04
N GLN A 44 -14.71 -8.40 4.86
CA GLN A 44 -14.44 -7.24 5.70
C GLN A 44 -13.61 -6.16 5.01
N CYS A 45 -13.86 -4.90 5.38
CA CYS A 45 -12.93 -3.77 5.20
C CYS A 45 -12.83 -2.99 6.51
N VAL A 46 -11.62 -2.56 6.85
CA VAL A 46 -11.24 -1.93 8.13
C VAL A 46 -10.40 -0.68 7.87
N LYS A 47 -10.40 0.26 8.83
CA LYS A 47 -9.59 1.49 8.78
C LYS A 47 -8.12 1.25 9.04
N TRP A 48 -7.80 0.29 9.92
CA TRP A 48 -6.44 -0.07 10.26
C TRP A 48 -6.34 -1.51 10.73
N VAL A 49 -5.13 -2.06 10.62
CA VAL A 49 -4.71 -3.36 11.16
C VAL A 49 -3.38 -3.21 11.91
N LEU A 50 -3.16 -4.06 12.91
CA LEU A 50 -1.89 -4.20 13.63
C LEU A 50 -1.25 -5.52 13.23
N VAL A 51 -0.04 -5.44 12.69
CA VAL A 51 0.76 -6.59 12.25
C VAL A 51 2.11 -6.51 12.95
N GLY A 52 2.42 -7.50 13.77
CA GLY A 52 3.50 -7.38 14.75
C GLY A 52 3.28 -6.13 15.62
N ASN A 53 4.25 -5.21 15.60
CA ASN A 53 4.20 -3.95 16.34
C ASN A 53 3.95 -2.72 15.44
N VAL A 54 3.56 -2.93 14.17
CA VAL A 54 3.31 -1.84 13.21
C VAL A 54 1.82 -1.70 12.95
N LYS A 55 1.34 -0.45 13.03
CA LYS A 55 -0.03 -0.08 12.69
C LYS A 55 -0.09 0.44 11.26
N TYR A 56 -0.89 -0.22 10.43
CA TYR A 56 -1.17 0.16 9.05
C TYR A 56 -2.58 0.73 8.96
N LYS A 57 -2.74 1.92 8.40
CA LYS A 57 -4.02 2.61 8.27
C LYS A 57 -4.27 3.03 6.81
N ILE A 58 -5.53 3.10 6.42
CA ILE A 58 -5.93 3.75 5.17
C ILE A 58 -5.39 5.19 5.13
N GLY A 59 -4.78 5.56 4.00
CA GLY A 59 -4.10 6.83 3.76
C GLY A 59 -2.62 6.83 4.15
N ASP A 60 -2.12 5.79 4.81
CA ASP A 60 -0.69 5.68 5.08
C ASP A 60 0.08 5.39 3.79
N PHE A 61 1.26 6.00 3.66
CA PHE A 61 2.18 5.80 2.55
C PHE A 61 3.30 4.83 2.91
N PHE A 62 3.74 4.04 1.92
CA PHE A 62 4.83 3.07 2.06
C PHE A 62 5.72 3.11 0.82
N VAL A 63 6.95 2.61 0.99
CA VAL A 63 7.93 2.54 -0.09
C VAL A 63 8.28 1.09 -0.37
N PHE A 64 8.07 0.65 -1.61
CA PHE A 64 8.60 -0.61 -2.13
C PHE A 64 9.86 -0.30 -2.91
N TYR A 65 10.92 -1.05 -2.61
CA TYR A 65 12.23 -0.73 -3.16
C TYR A 65 12.40 -1.25 -4.57
N LEU A 66 11.81 -2.40 -4.93
CA LEU A 66 12.24 -3.10 -6.13
C LEU A 66 11.15 -3.99 -6.73
N LEU A 67 10.73 -3.63 -7.95
CA LEU A 67 10.34 -4.59 -8.97
C LEU A 67 11.25 -4.33 -10.18
N GLY A 68 12.11 -5.28 -10.52
CA GLY A 68 12.81 -5.28 -11.82
C GLY A 68 14.23 -4.68 -11.89
N GLY A 69 14.90 -4.40 -10.77
CA GLY A 69 16.32 -4.02 -10.77
C GLY A 69 16.63 -2.57 -11.14
N GLU A 70 15.62 -1.70 -11.22
CA GLU A 70 15.82 -0.26 -11.36
C GLU A 70 15.91 0.42 -9.99
N GLU A 71 16.76 1.45 -9.89
CA GLU A 71 17.07 2.23 -8.67
C GLU A 71 15.93 3.18 -8.21
N ILE A 72 14.71 2.99 -8.70
CA ILE A 72 13.61 3.93 -8.48
C ILE A 72 12.63 3.37 -7.43
N PRO A 73 12.49 4.01 -6.27
CA PRO A 73 11.52 3.58 -5.27
C PRO A 73 10.09 3.72 -5.81
N LEU A 74 9.29 2.68 -5.59
CA LEU A 74 7.86 2.70 -5.83
C LEU A 74 7.15 3.15 -4.56
N PHE A 75 6.46 4.27 -4.64
CA PHE A 75 5.67 4.77 -3.53
C PHE A 75 4.23 4.29 -3.66
N VAL A 76 3.61 3.93 -2.55
CA VAL A 76 2.21 3.54 -2.53
C VAL A 76 1.44 4.17 -1.38
N GLU A 77 0.13 4.28 -1.55
CA GLU A 77 -0.80 4.70 -0.50
C GLU A 77 -1.84 3.60 -0.26
N ILE A 78 -2.08 3.22 0.99
CA ILE A 78 -3.15 2.28 1.34
C ILE A 78 -4.51 2.93 1.09
N LYS A 79 -5.25 2.47 0.08
CA LYS A 79 -6.62 2.90 -0.15
C LYS A 79 -7.61 2.06 0.63
N TYR A 80 -7.42 0.75 0.68
CA TYR A 80 -8.31 -0.14 1.42
C TYR A 80 -7.54 -1.27 2.09
N ILE A 81 -8.03 -1.66 3.27
CA ILE A 81 -7.56 -2.86 3.97
C ILE A 81 -8.73 -3.80 4.05
N ILE A 82 -8.64 -4.91 3.31
CA ILE A 82 -9.76 -5.81 3.08
C ILE A 82 -9.42 -7.21 3.57
N ARG A 83 -10.46 -7.97 3.89
CA ARG A 83 -10.38 -9.39 4.17
C ARG A 83 -11.21 -10.14 3.13
N ILE A 84 -10.53 -10.97 2.36
CA ILE A 84 -11.13 -11.91 1.41
C ILE A 84 -10.93 -13.29 2.04
N GLU A 85 -12.03 -13.99 2.30
CA GLU A 85 -12.00 -15.26 3.03
C GLU A 85 -11.20 -15.22 4.37
N LYS A 86 -10.06 -15.91 4.43
CA LYS A 86 -9.19 -15.98 5.61
C LYS A 86 -7.94 -15.11 5.48
N GLU A 87 -7.80 -14.37 4.39
CA GLU A 87 -6.62 -13.56 4.10
C GLU A 87 -6.94 -12.08 4.14
N TRP A 88 -5.97 -11.29 4.58
CA TRP A 88 -6.07 -9.84 4.49
C TRP A 88 -5.18 -9.34 3.37
N CYS A 89 -5.73 -8.43 2.61
CA CYS A 89 -5.07 -7.80 1.48
C CYS A 89 -5.10 -6.29 1.66
N PHE A 90 -4.08 -5.64 1.14
CA PHE A 90 -4.03 -4.20 1.04
C PHE A 90 -4.22 -3.83 -0.42
N ILE A 91 -5.19 -2.95 -0.65
CA ILE A 91 -5.37 -2.35 -1.97
C ILE A 91 -4.68 -1.01 -1.89
N VAL A 92 -3.62 -0.88 -2.69
CA VAL A 92 -2.78 0.30 -2.69
C VAL A 92 -2.84 1.00 -4.03
N HIS A 93 -2.67 2.31 -3.98
CA HIS A 93 -2.49 3.13 -5.18
C HIS A 93 -1.02 3.45 -5.35
N CYS A 94 -0.49 3.27 -6.56
CA CYS A 94 0.90 3.54 -6.88
C CYS A 94 1.14 5.02 -7.20
N TYR A 95 2.37 5.45 -6.93
CA TYR A 95 2.85 6.78 -7.24
C TYR A 95 4.21 6.67 -7.93
N ASP A 96 4.35 7.41 -9.02
CA ASP A 96 5.60 7.49 -9.78
C ASP A 96 6.51 8.53 -9.14
N THR A 97 7.80 8.21 -9.07
CA THR A 97 8.82 9.19 -8.69
C THR A 97 8.98 10.23 -9.79
N VAL A 98 8.88 11.52 -9.44
CA VAL A 98 9.14 12.64 -10.34
C VAL A 98 10.59 13.07 -10.24
N THR A 99 11.06 13.36 -9.03
CA THR A 99 12.43 13.80 -8.78
C THR A 99 12.83 13.62 -7.31
N PHE A 100 14.12 13.58 -7.03
CA PHE A 100 14.66 13.65 -5.67
C PHE A 100 15.19 15.06 -5.39
N LYS A 101 14.67 15.71 -4.35
CA LYS A 101 15.06 17.05 -3.93
C LYS A 101 16.11 16.96 -2.82
N GLU A 102 17.39 16.97 -3.21
CA GLU A 102 18.53 16.80 -2.28
C GLU A 102 18.52 17.81 -1.13
N ASN A 103 18.13 19.05 -1.38
CA ASN A 103 18.06 20.12 -0.38
C ASN A 103 17.02 19.88 0.72
N LEU A 104 15.99 19.08 0.43
CA LEU A 104 14.91 18.71 1.36
C LEU A 104 15.00 17.25 1.79
N TRP A 105 15.89 16.49 1.16
CA TRP A 105 16.04 15.05 1.32
C TRP A 105 14.71 14.29 1.19
N CYS A 106 13.97 14.60 0.13
CA CYS A 106 12.65 14.02 -0.13
C CYS A 106 12.44 13.70 -1.61
N TYR A 107 11.54 12.76 -1.87
CA TYR A 107 11.06 12.46 -3.22
C TYR A 107 9.79 13.24 -3.51
N GLU A 108 9.76 13.89 -4.67
CA GLU A 108 8.52 14.36 -5.28
C GLU A 108 7.87 13.19 -6.03
N ILE A 109 6.59 12.96 -5.78
CA ILE A 109 5.84 11.86 -6.37
C ILE A 109 4.51 12.35 -6.95
N LYS A 110 4.01 11.63 -7.95
CA LYS A 110 2.70 11.88 -8.56
C LYS A 110 1.87 10.60 -8.61
N PRO A 111 0.53 10.69 -8.50
CA PRO A 111 -0.35 9.52 -8.67
C PRO A 111 -0.09 8.86 -10.03
N SER A 112 0.04 7.53 -10.05
CA SER A 112 0.04 6.76 -11.29
C SER A 112 -1.39 6.26 -11.59
N ASP A 113 -1.60 5.60 -12.72
CA ASP A 113 -2.91 4.98 -13.02
C ASP A 113 -3.04 3.55 -12.46
N VAL A 114 -2.05 3.11 -11.69
CA VAL A 114 -1.92 1.72 -11.23
C VAL A 114 -2.41 1.57 -9.79
N ASN A 115 -3.19 0.52 -9.56
CA ASN A 115 -3.49 0.03 -8.22
C ASN A 115 -2.99 -1.42 -8.12
N LEU A 116 -2.48 -1.79 -6.95
CA LEU A 116 -1.96 -3.14 -6.70
C LEU A 116 -2.70 -3.78 -5.52
N VAL A 117 -2.83 -5.10 -5.58
CA VAL A 117 -3.19 -5.93 -4.42
C VAL A 117 -1.90 -6.42 -3.83
N LEU A 118 -1.66 -6.07 -2.57
CA LEU A 118 -0.49 -6.56 -1.86
C LEU A 118 -0.93 -7.63 -0.86
N ASN A 119 -0.23 -8.76 -0.90
CA ASN A 119 -0.36 -9.84 0.07
C ASN A 119 0.95 -10.02 0.85
N LYS A 120 0.80 -10.63 2.03
CA LYS A 120 1.73 -10.90 3.15
C LYS A 120 3.25 -10.68 3.01
N ASN A 121 3.89 -10.90 1.86
CA ASN A 121 5.34 -11.01 1.76
C ASN A 121 6.04 -9.75 1.24
N GLU A 122 5.29 -8.78 0.72
CA GLU A 122 5.87 -7.56 0.14
C GLU A 122 6.07 -6.45 1.20
N PHE A 123 5.49 -6.61 2.40
CA PHE A 123 5.39 -5.60 3.46
C PHE A 123 6.69 -5.27 4.21
N LEU A 124 7.81 -5.92 3.91
CA LEU A 124 8.86 -6.09 4.90
C LEU A 124 10.07 -5.18 4.83
N THR A 125 10.11 -4.16 3.99
CA THR A 125 11.31 -3.32 3.92
C THR A 125 11.17 -2.01 4.68
N HIS A 126 10.39 -1.01 4.26
CA HIS A 126 10.42 0.28 4.98
C HIS A 126 9.10 1.05 4.99
N LYS A 127 8.70 1.52 6.18
CA LYS A 127 7.64 2.53 6.35
C LYS A 127 8.18 3.88 5.84
N ALA A 128 7.38 4.60 5.04
CA ALA A 128 7.70 5.99 4.73
C ALA A 128 7.64 6.81 6.03
N GLU A 129 8.69 7.60 6.32
CA GLU A 129 8.77 8.32 7.59
C GLU A 129 7.72 9.42 7.67
N ASP A 130 7.64 10.26 6.64
CA ASP A 130 6.65 11.32 6.53
C ASP A 130 6.20 11.55 5.08
N CYS A 131 4.92 11.89 4.89
CA CYS A 131 4.35 12.33 3.62
C CYS A 131 3.69 13.70 3.79
N TYR A 132 4.02 14.63 2.89
CA TYR A 132 3.52 16.00 2.87
C TYR A 132 2.91 16.32 1.51
N ARG A 133 1.95 17.26 1.48
CA ARG A 133 1.39 17.78 0.24
C ARG A 133 1.59 19.28 0.15
N ILE A 134 2.30 19.75 -0.87
CA ILE A 134 2.58 21.17 -1.10
C ILE A 134 2.14 21.49 -2.54
N ASN A 135 1.28 22.48 -2.73
CA ASN A 135 0.81 22.89 -4.06
C ASN A 135 0.25 21.74 -4.95
N ASN A 136 -0.44 20.76 -4.34
CA ASN A 136 -0.94 19.52 -4.96
C ASN A 136 0.12 18.48 -5.35
N GLU A 137 1.39 18.74 -5.09
CA GLU A 137 2.47 17.77 -5.23
C GLU A 137 2.66 17.01 -3.92
N TYR A 138 2.96 15.71 -4.01
CA TYR A 138 3.25 14.87 -2.86
C TYR A 138 4.76 14.78 -2.66
N PHE A 139 5.20 14.93 -1.42
CA PHE A 139 6.59 14.82 -1.02
C PHE A 139 6.73 13.77 0.07
N ILE A 140 7.60 12.78 -0.16
CA ILE A 140 7.88 11.74 0.83
C ILE A 140 9.32 11.88 1.31
N ARG A 141 9.48 12.08 2.61
CA ARG A 141 10.78 12.08 3.26
C ARG A 141 11.18 10.64 3.56
N VAL A 142 12.43 10.33 3.25
CA VAL A 142 13.06 9.06 3.60
C VAL A 142 14.35 9.33 4.39
N PRO A 143 14.75 8.44 5.30
CA PRO A 143 15.91 8.67 6.16
C PRO A 143 17.26 8.64 5.41
N TYR A 144 17.31 8.00 4.25
CA TYR A 144 18.49 7.86 3.41
C TYR A 144 18.07 7.87 1.93
N ARG A 145 19.01 8.13 1.02
CA ARG A 145 18.75 7.89 -0.41
C ARG A 145 18.55 6.41 -0.60
N LEU A 146 17.45 6.04 -1.25
CA LEU A 146 17.14 4.64 -1.49
C LEU A 146 17.95 4.18 -2.69
N THR A 147 18.88 3.26 -2.48
CA THR A 147 19.68 2.60 -3.51
C THR A 147 19.53 1.09 -3.35
N LEU A 148 19.75 0.33 -4.42
CA LEU A 148 19.94 -1.12 -4.32
C LEU A 148 21.07 -1.40 -3.32
N VAL A 149 20.86 -2.37 -2.43
CA VAL A 149 21.95 -2.98 -1.68
C VAL A 149 22.55 -4.02 -2.61
N GLU A 150 23.82 -3.84 -2.98
CA GLU A 150 24.61 -4.80 -3.76
C GLU A 150 24.76 -6.15 -3.05
#